data_AF-A0A1F4UL40-F1
#
_entry.id   AF-A0A1F4UL40-F1
#
_cell.length_a   1.000
_cell.length_b   1.000
_cell.length_c   1.000
_cell.angle_alpha   90.00
_cell.angle_beta   90.00
_cell.angle_gamma   90.00
#
_symmetry.space_group_name_H-M   'P 1'
#
loop_
_entity.id
_entity.type
_entity.pdbx_description
1 polymer ?
#
loop_
_entity_poly.entity_id
_entity_poly.type
_entity_poly.pdbx_seq_one_letter_code
_entity_poly.pdbx_strand_id
1 'polypeptide(L)'
;MIRFTVGNKEKILSPIWRFWIQKNDVYFLTRTMGNTWKISMHASGLCRIAWNKGVSTNQTDRLILRWNKGNYTVEKFLPSIGLSVPNLRYPDKLNSNKEHHKDTVYIPTPKVYEEVKIRVFFAKDNQGKNNLLNKLPRNIDLLFEDRLSNKDYVLVYTWVEPISIREKNLLKEEVLKFNINVVSEEAKKNIDSVFALWINKPTIETQNQPTITIYPLRYINLHIEK
;
A
#
# COMPACT_ATOMS: atom_id res chain seq x y z
N MET A 1 -12.46 -7.69 8.49
CA MET A 1 -11.82 -7.33 7.20
C MET A 1 -12.20 -5.90 6.88
N ILE A 2 -11.27 -5.12 6.31
CA ILE A 2 -11.54 -3.80 5.75
C ILE A 2 -11.11 -3.74 4.28
N ARG A 3 -11.78 -2.89 3.52
CA ARG A 3 -11.38 -2.51 2.16
C ARG A 3 -11.16 -1.00 2.14
N PHE A 4 -10.09 -0.55 1.51
CA PHE A 4 -9.83 0.88 1.39
C PHE A 4 -9.11 1.25 0.11
N THR A 5 -9.21 2.52 -0.27
CA THR A 5 -8.45 3.14 -1.37
C THR A 5 -8.15 4.58 -1.00
N VAL A 6 -7.05 5.13 -1.53
CA VAL A 6 -6.75 6.56 -1.44
C VAL A 6 -7.34 7.26 -2.65
N GLY A 7 -8.16 8.27 -2.39
CA GLY A 7 -8.83 9.04 -3.41
C GLY A 7 -10.32 9.23 -3.11
N ASN A 8 -11.05 9.62 -4.14
CA ASN A 8 -12.50 9.68 -4.14
C ASN A 8 -13.06 9.10 -5.44
N LYS A 9 -14.37 9.18 -5.62
CA LYS A 9 -15.08 8.64 -6.79
C LYS A 9 -14.59 9.22 -8.14
N GLU A 10 -14.02 10.42 -8.13
CA GLU A 10 -13.57 11.14 -9.33
C GLU A 10 -12.05 11.02 -9.55
N LYS A 11 -11.31 10.72 -8.49
CA LYS A 11 -9.85 10.68 -8.49
C LYS A 11 -9.35 9.59 -7.56
N ILE A 12 -9.14 8.41 -8.13
CA ILE A 12 -8.49 7.29 -7.46
C ILE A 12 -6.97 7.44 -7.58
N LEU A 13 -6.25 7.31 -6.47
CA LEU A 13 -4.79 7.37 -6.40
C LEU A 13 -4.15 6.04 -6.03
N SER A 14 -4.92 5.08 -5.52
CA SER A 14 -4.43 3.73 -5.23
C SER A 14 -5.41 2.66 -5.70
N PRO A 15 -4.96 1.43 -5.96
CA PRO A 15 -5.91 0.33 -6.12
C PRO A 15 -6.69 0.13 -4.81
N ILE A 16 -7.78 -0.61 -4.88
CA ILE A 16 -8.53 -1.00 -3.68
C ILE A 16 -7.76 -2.09 -2.96
N TRP A 17 -7.38 -1.82 -1.72
CA TRP A 17 -6.71 -2.75 -0.83
C TRP A 17 -7.72 -3.54 -0.01
N ARG A 18 -7.39 -4.79 0.27
CA ARG A 18 -8.08 -5.66 1.20
C ARG A 18 -7.13 -5.99 2.34
N PHE A 19 -7.58 -5.76 3.57
CA PHE A 19 -6.87 -6.10 4.79
C PHE A 19 -7.75 -7.01 5.64
N TRP A 20 -7.22 -8.14 6.08
CA TRP A 20 -7.94 -9.04 6.97
C TRP A 20 -7.01 -9.82 7.87
N ILE A 21 -7.61 -10.36 8.91
CA ILE A 21 -6.97 -11.22 9.90
C ILE A 21 -7.51 -12.62 9.74
N GLN A 22 -6.63 -13.61 9.90
CA GLN A 22 -6.99 -15.01 10.00
C GLN A 22 -6.23 -15.62 11.18
N LYS A 23 -6.94 -15.85 12.29
CA LYS A 23 -6.35 -16.22 13.59
C LYS A 23 -5.36 -15.15 14.08
N ASN A 24 -4.06 -15.47 14.03
CA ASN A 24 -2.95 -14.59 14.43
C ASN A 24 -2.15 -14.06 13.23
N ASP A 25 -2.56 -14.40 12.02
CA ASP A 25 -1.92 -13.96 10.79
C ASP A 25 -2.69 -12.77 10.20
N VAL A 26 -1.96 -11.82 9.63
CA VAL A 26 -2.51 -10.62 8.98
C VAL A 26 -2.15 -10.66 7.51
N TYR A 27 -3.13 -10.34 6.67
CA TYR A 27 -3.00 -10.41 5.22
C TYR A 27 -3.41 -9.11 4.56
N PHE A 28 -2.73 -8.83 3.46
CA PHE A 28 -2.92 -7.61 2.69
C PHE A 28 -2.71 -7.87 1.20
N LEU A 29 -3.62 -7.42 0.35
CA LEU A 29 -3.48 -7.48 -1.11
C LEU A 29 -4.32 -6.39 -1.78
N THR A 30 -3.99 -6.07 -3.03
CA THR A 30 -4.86 -5.24 -3.87
C THR A 30 -5.94 -6.13 -4.49
N ARG A 31 -7.18 -5.66 -4.66
CA ARG A 31 -8.25 -6.43 -5.29
C ARG A 31 -7.92 -6.77 -6.74
N THR A 32 -7.43 -5.79 -7.49
CA THR A 32 -7.09 -5.92 -8.91
C THR A 32 -5.93 -6.88 -9.14
N MET A 33 -4.97 -6.96 -8.21
CA MET A 33 -3.86 -7.91 -8.26
C MET A 33 -4.00 -9.03 -7.23
N GLY A 34 -5.21 -9.26 -6.72
CA GLY A 34 -5.46 -10.19 -5.61
C GLY A 34 -5.20 -11.65 -5.98
N ASN A 35 -5.15 -11.93 -7.29
CA ASN A 35 -4.73 -13.20 -7.87
C ASN A 35 -3.25 -13.21 -8.25
N THR A 36 -2.56 -12.07 -8.18
CA THR A 36 -1.18 -11.92 -8.62
C THR A 36 -0.21 -12.05 -7.44
N TRP A 37 -0.37 -11.26 -6.39
CA TRP A 37 0.53 -11.31 -5.24
C TRP A 37 -0.18 -10.91 -3.95
N LYS A 38 0.43 -11.24 -2.81
CA LYS A 38 -0.07 -10.86 -1.49
C LYS A 38 1.05 -10.60 -0.50
N ILE A 39 0.70 -9.88 0.55
CA ILE A 39 1.51 -9.68 1.75
C ILE A 39 0.91 -10.52 2.87
N SER A 40 1.78 -11.24 3.58
CA SER A 40 1.39 -12.02 4.75
C SER A 40 2.36 -11.76 5.89
N MET A 41 1.80 -11.38 7.05
CA MET A 41 2.50 -11.19 8.31
C MET A 41 2.06 -12.32 9.24
N HIS A 42 2.94 -13.31 9.43
CA HIS A 42 2.61 -14.52 10.16
C HIS A 42 2.82 -14.37 11.67
N ALA A 43 2.08 -15.14 12.45
CA ALA A 43 2.20 -15.22 13.91
C ALA A 43 3.62 -15.56 14.37
N SER A 44 4.38 -16.31 13.56
CA SER A 44 5.79 -16.65 13.80
C SER A 44 6.74 -15.45 13.75
N GLY A 45 6.27 -14.26 13.36
CA GLY A 45 7.09 -13.07 13.13
C GLY A 45 7.65 -12.98 11.71
N LEU A 46 7.51 -14.03 10.90
CA LEU A 46 7.94 -14.01 9.51
C LEU A 46 6.93 -13.24 8.65
N CYS A 47 7.43 -12.24 7.91
CA CYS A 47 6.65 -11.47 6.96
C CYS A 47 7.16 -11.69 5.54
N ARG A 48 6.27 -11.62 4.56
CA ARG A 48 6.63 -11.73 3.15
C ARG A 48 5.68 -11.04 2.20
N ILE A 49 6.22 -10.67 1.04
CA ILE A 49 5.51 -10.36 -0.19
C ILE A 49 5.80 -11.50 -1.16
N ALA A 50 4.77 -12.13 -1.71
CA ALA A 50 4.94 -13.26 -2.63
C ALA A 50 3.86 -13.29 -3.71
N TRP A 51 4.23 -13.80 -4.87
CA TRP A 51 3.30 -14.13 -5.94
C TRP A 51 2.35 -15.25 -5.49
N ASN A 52 1.09 -15.14 -5.90
CA ASN A 52 0.10 -16.17 -5.67
C ASN A 52 0.37 -17.40 -6.54
N LYS A 53 -0.22 -18.53 -6.14
CA LYS A 53 -0.10 -19.78 -6.90
C LYS A 53 -0.82 -19.61 -8.25
N GLY A 54 -0.17 -19.96 -9.35
CA GLY A 54 -0.74 -19.88 -10.70
C GLY A 54 -0.33 -18.64 -11.50
N VAL A 55 0.42 -17.70 -10.91
CA VAL A 55 1.07 -16.64 -11.68
C VAL A 55 2.33 -17.23 -12.31
N SER A 56 2.39 -17.22 -13.64
CA SER A 56 3.61 -17.57 -14.36
C SER A 56 4.66 -16.49 -14.09
N THR A 57 5.72 -16.88 -13.39
CA THR A 57 6.88 -16.04 -13.17
C THR A 57 8.09 -16.76 -13.72
N ASN A 58 9.02 -16.04 -14.34
CA ASN A 58 10.30 -16.61 -14.78
C ASN A 58 11.23 -17.01 -13.59
N GLN A 59 10.73 -16.89 -12.36
CA GLN A 59 11.42 -17.26 -11.13
C GLN A 59 10.91 -18.60 -10.60
N THR A 60 11.83 -19.42 -10.10
CA THR A 60 11.54 -20.70 -9.46
C THR A 60 10.89 -20.53 -8.09
N ASP A 61 11.15 -19.42 -7.39
CA ASP A 61 10.49 -19.05 -6.14
C ASP A 61 9.47 -17.92 -6.38
N ARG A 62 8.32 -18.03 -5.70
CA ARG A 62 7.26 -17.02 -5.69
C ARG A 62 7.58 -15.84 -4.75
N LEU A 63 8.64 -15.96 -3.96
CA LEU A 63 9.03 -14.95 -2.98
C LEU A 63 9.56 -13.68 -3.66
N ILE A 64 8.91 -12.54 -3.41
CA ILE A 64 9.40 -11.22 -3.83
C ILE A 64 10.29 -10.63 -2.74
N LEU A 65 9.80 -10.64 -1.51
CA LEU A 65 10.51 -10.09 -0.35
C LEU A 65 10.15 -10.85 0.92
N ARG A 66 11.14 -11.05 1.79
CA ARG A 66 10.98 -11.64 3.13
C ARG A 66 11.64 -10.72 4.16
N TRP A 67 10.99 -10.53 5.30
CA TRP A 67 11.57 -9.82 6.44
C TRP A 67 10.99 -10.37 7.74
N ASN A 68 11.59 -9.97 8.87
CA ASN A 68 11.07 -10.29 10.19
C ASN A 68 10.34 -9.07 10.75
N LYS A 69 9.17 -9.27 11.36
CA LYS A 69 8.41 -8.22 12.06
C LYS A 69 9.19 -7.62 13.22
N GLY A 70 10.17 -8.36 13.75
CA GLY A 70 10.89 -8.01 14.97
C GLY A 70 10.15 -8.45 16.23
N ASN A 71 10.74 -8.11 17.37
CA ASN A 71 10.18 -8.36 18.69
C ASN A 71 9.65 -7.07 19.31
N TYR A 72 8.61 -7.18 20.12
CA TYR A 72 8.05 -6.01 20.82
C TYR A 72 9.16 -5.28 21.57
N THR A 73 9.24 -3.97 21.35
CA THR A 73 10.15 -3.11 22.10
C THR A 73 9.66 -2.94 23.54
N VAL A 74 10.42 -2.24 24.38
CA VAL A 74 9.96 -1.77 25.71
C VAL A 74 8.63 -1.00 25.59
N GLU A 75 8.40 -0.34 24.46
CA GLU A 75 7.18 0.43 24.18
C GLU A 75 5.98 -0.45 23.80
N LYS A 76 6.17 -1.78 23.68
CA LYS A 76 5.15 -2.80 23.43
C LYS A 76 4.37 -2.64 22.12
N PHE A 77 4.95 -1.99 21.11
CA PHE A 77 4.42 -1.99 19.75
C PHE A 77 5.51 -2.28 18.71
N LEU A 78 5.07 -2.68 17.51
CA LEU A 78 5.91 -2.99 16.36
C LEU A 78 5.25 -2.46 15.09
N PRO A 79 5.92 -1.59 14.32
CA PRO A 79 5.46 -1.35 12.96
C PRO A 79 5.80 -2.60 12.10
N SER A 80 5.12 -2.81 10.97
CA SER A 80 5.35 -4.01 10.16
C SER A 80 5.54 -3.74 8.68
N ILE A 81 4.66 -2.93 8.09
CA ILE A 81 4.72 -2.53 6.70
C ILE A 81 3.99 -1.20 6.52
N GLY A 82 4.50 -0.37 5.61
CA GLY A 82 3.86 0.87 5.18
C GLY A 82 3.41 0.83 3.72
N LEU A 83 2.35 1.58 3.43
CA LEU A 83 2.03 2.07 2.11
C LEU A 83 2.24 3.57 2.04
N SER A 84 2.65 4.03 0.85
CA SER A 84 2.78 5.43 0.51
C SER A 84 2.02 5.71 -0.77
N VAL A 85 1.09 6.66 -0.75
CA VAL A 85 0.33 7.07 -1.93
C VAL A 85 0.52 8.57 -2.18
N PRO A 86 1.50 8.95 -3.02
CA PRO A 86 1.74 10.34 -3.36
C PRO A 86 0.68 10.90 -4.33
N ASN A 87 0.27 12.15 -4.12
CA ASN A 87 -0.51 12.91 -5.09
C ASN A 87 0.40 13.87 -5.85
N LEU A 88 0.89 13.43 -7.00
CA LEU A 88 1.73 14.24 -7.87
C LEU A 88 0.88 15.00 -8.88
N ARG A 89 1.35 16.19 -9.29
CA ARG A 89 0.72 16.97 -10.36
C ARG A 89 1.03 16.29 -11.69
N TYR A 90 -0.01 15.79 -12.35
CA TYR A 90 0.09 15.29 -13.72
C TYR A 90 -0.84 16.10 -14.63
N PRO A 91 -0.42 16.38 -15.88
CA PRO A 91 -1.25 17.10 -16.84
C PRO A 91 -2.46 16.28 -17.30
N ASP A 92 -2.33 14.95 -17.39
CA ASP A 92 -3.34 14.09 -18.01
C ASP A 92 -4.06 13.19 -17.00
N LYS A 93 -5.35 12.91 -17.26
CA LYS A 93 -6.19 11.99 -16.46
C LYS A 93 -6.57 10.78 -17.32
N LEU A 94 -6.57 9.59 -16.70
CA LEU A 94 -7.29 8.44 -17.26
C LEU A 94 -8.78 8.65 -17.01
N ASN A 95 -9.63 8.13 -17.89
CA ASN A 95 -11.07 8.07 -17.64
C ASN A 95 -11.33 7.25 -16.38
N SER A 96 -12.27 7.65 -15.53
CA SER A 96 -12.63 6.85 -14.36
C SER A 96 -14.01 6.22 -14.56
N ASN A 97 -14.11 5.00 -15.11
CA ASN A 97 -15.36 4.25 -14.99
C ASN A 97 -15.52 3.73 -13.55
N LYS A 98 -16.30 4.52 -12.82
CA LYS A 98 -17.25 4.33 -11.70
C LYS A 98 -17.54 2.93 -11.12
N GLU A 99 -16.65 1.93 -11.16
CA GLU A 99 -16.93 0.70 -10.40
C GLU A 99 -16.70 0.95 -8.90
N HIS A 100 -17.77 1.37 -8.24
CA HIS A 100 -17.82 1.61 -6.81
C HIS A 100 -18.07 0.30 -6.07
N HIS A 101 -17.27 0.03 -5.04
CA HIS A 101 -17.59 -1.00 -4.07
C HIS A 101 -18.17 -0.34 -2.83
N LYS A 102 -19.42 -0.71 -2.51
CA LYS A 102 -20.20 -0.11 -1.40
C LYS A 102 -19.50 -0.21 -0.04
N ASP A 103 -18.62 -1.19 0.15
CA ASP A 103 -17.92 -1.44 1.43
C ASP A 103 -16.46 -0.94 1.44
N THR A 104 -16.07 -0.05 0.53
CA THR A 104 -14.70 0.50 0.49
C THR A 104 -14.64 1.82 1.23
N VAL A 105 -13.72 1.91 2.20
CA VAL A 105 -13.36 3.16 2.86
C VAL A 105 -12.49 4.00 1.92
N TYR A 106 -12.93 5.21 1.64
CA TYR A 106 -12.18 6.17 0.82
C TYR A 106 -11.37 7.08 1.72
N ILE A 107 -10.05 6.90 1.71
CA ILE A 107 -9.11 7.80 2.39
C ILE A 107 -8.99 9.06 1.52
N PRO A 108 -9.19 10.27 2.06
CA PRO A 108 -9.20 11.49 1.27
C PRO A 108 -7.94 11.66 0.41
N THR A 109 -8.13 12.21 -0.79
CA THR A 109 -7.03 12.62 -1.68
C THR A 109 -6.18 13.68 -0.95
N PRO A 110 -4.87 13.45 -0.73
CA PRO A 110 -4.01 14.46 -0.12
C PRO A 110 -3.80 15.62 -1.10
N LYS A 111 -3.28 16.77 -0.68
CA LYS A 111 -3.01 17.88 -1.60
C LYS A 111 -1.90 17.51 -2.59
N VAL A 112 -1.75 18.31 -3.63
CA VAL A 112 -0.66 18.12 -4.59
C VAL A 112 0.68 18.25 -3.86
N TYR A 113 1.57 17.28 -4.09
CA TYR A 113 2.86 17.10 -3.42
C TYR A 113 2.81 16.71 -1.94
N GLU A 114 1.64 16.26 -1.48
CA GLU A 114 1.51 15.49 -0.25
C GLU A 114 1.30 14.01 -0.60
N GLU A 115 1.47 13.16 0.39
CA GLU A 115 1.17 11.74 0.29
C GLU A 115 0.38 11.24 1.49
N VAL A 116 -0.43 10.22 1.23
CA VAL A 116 -1.06 9.44 2.29
C VAL A 116 -0.10 8.33 2.69
N LYS A 117 0.24 8.28 3.97
CA LYS A 117 0.86 7.12 4.61
C LYS A 117 -0.23 6.23 5.18
N ILE A 118 -0.10 4.93 4.99
CA ILE A 118 -0.89 3.92 5.70
C ILE A 118 0.10 2.95 6.33
N ARG A 119 0.02 2.70 7.62
CA ARG A 119 0.94 1.77 8.30
C ARG A 119 0.21 0.77 9.17
N VAL A 120 0.71 -0.46 9.13
CA VAL A 120 0.27 -1.55 9.99
C VAL A 120 1.17 -1.63 11.21
N PHE A 121 0.55 -1.63 12.38
CA PHE A 121 1.21 -1.79 13.66
C PHE A 121 0.61 -2.97 14.42
N PHE A 122 1.45 -3.61 15.23
CA PHE A 122 1.06 -4.59 16.22
C PHE A 122 1.32 -4.00 17.60
N ALA A 123 0.39 -4.18 18.55
CA ALA A 123 0.58 -3.75 19.93
C ALA A 123 0.26 -4.90 20.89
N LYS A 124 1.10 -5.10 21.92
CA LYS A 124 0.96 -6.24 22.83
C LYS A 124 -0.33 -6.18 23.67
N ASP A 125 -0.68 -4.98 24.09
CA ASP A 125 -1.77 -4.68 25.01
C ASP A 125 -2.23 -3.22 24.83
N ASN A 126 -3.18 -2.76 25.66
CA ASN A 126 -3.67 -1.38 25.63
C ASN A 126 -2.57 -0.36 25.94
N GLN A 127 -1.59 -0.73 26.77
CA GLN A 127 -0.45 0.14 27.06
C GLN A 127 0.39 0.35 25.79
N GLY A 128 0.66 -0.73 25.05
CA GLY A 128 1.33 -0.67 23.74
C GLY A 128 0.57 0.20 22.73
N LYS A 129 -0.77 0.15 22.71
CA LYS A 129 -1.59 1.04 21.87
C LYS A 129 -1.39 2.52 22.24
N ASN A 130 -1.47 2.84 23.54
CA ASN A 130 -1.34 4.21 24.02
C ASN A 130 0.07 4.76 23.77
N ASN A 131 1.10 3.93 23.98
CA ASN A 131 2.48 4.28 23.65
C ASN A 131 2.65 4.57 22.16
N LEU A 132 2.06 3.75 21.29
CA LEU A 132 2.08 3.97 19.85
C LEU A 132 1.47 5.32 19.48
N LEU A 133 0.29 5.65 20.02
CA LEU A 133 -0.39 6.93 19.74
C LEU A 133 0.51 8.14 20.06
N ASN A 134 1.31 8.08 21.12
CA ASN A 134 2.24 9.14 21.50
C ASN A 134 3.45 9.28 20.55
N LYS A 135 3.72 8.28 19.70
CA LYS A 135 4.82 8.27 18.73
C LYS A 135 4.38 8.63 17.32
N LEU A 136 3.08 8.56 17.05
CA LEU A 136 2.52 8.87 15.76
C LEU A 136 2.37 10.39 15.57
N PRO A 137 2.30 10.88 14.32
CA PRO A 137 1.97 12.27 14.04
C PRO A 137 0.63 12.68 14.66
N ARG A 138 0.44 13.98 14.93
CA ARG A 138 -0.80 14.49 15.56
C ARG A 138 -2.06 14.35 14.70
N ASN A 139 -1.92 14.27 13.38
CA ASN A 139 -3.04 14.23 12.44
C ASN A 139 -3.16 12.83 11.82
N ILE A 140 -3.54 11.87 12.66
CA ILE A 140 -3.71 10.47 12.27
C ILE A 140 -5.18 10.07 12.34
N ASP A 141 -5.58 9.17 11.44
CA ASP A 141 -6.87 8.52 11.47
C ASP A 141 -6.67 7.01 11.69
N LEU A 142 -7.46 6.45 12.61
CA LEU A 142 -7.53 5.00 12.80
C LEU A 142 -8.41 4.40 11.71
N LEU A 143 -7.79 3.67 10.79
CA LEU A 143 -8.48 3.02 9.68
C LEU A 143 -9.04 1.65 10.08
N PHE A 144 -8.31 0.89 10.89
CA PHE A 144 -8.71 -0.44 11.32
C PHE A 144 -8.09 -0.79 12.68
N GLU A 145 -8.88 -1.40 13.54
CA GLU A 145 -8.43 -2.00 14.78
C GLU A 145 -9.11 -3.37 14.96
N ASP A 146 -8.34 -4.36 15.39
CA ASP A 146 -8.88 -5.65 15.80
C ASP A 146 -7.91 -6.33 16.77
N ARG A 147 -8.40 -7.36 17.47
CA ARG A 147 -7.64 -8.16 18.42
C ARG A 147 -7.39 -9.56 17.88
N LEU A 148 -6.12 -9.96 17.86
CA LEU A 148 -5.69 -11.30 17.47
C LEU A 148 -6.07 -12.34 18.52
N SER A 149 -6.10 -13.61 18.12
CA SER A 149 -6.39 -14.72 19.05
C SER A 149 -5.37 -14.84 20.20
N ASN A 150 -4.13 -14.39 19.98
CA ASN A 150 -3.09 -14.31 21.01
C ASN A 150 -3.22 -13.08 21.94
N LYS A 151 -4.32 -12.32 21.83
CA LYS A 151 -4.67 -11.11 22.59
C LYS A 151 -3.89 -9.84 22.22
N ASP A 152 -2.93 -9.91 21.30
CA ASP A 152 -2.28 -8.73 20.72
C ASP A 152 -3.28 -7.95 19.85
N TYR A 153 -3.01 -6.67 19.62
CA TYR A 153 -3.77 -5.80 18.73
C TYR A 153 -3.08 -5.66 17.37
N VAL A 154 -3.90 -5.49 16.35
CA VAL A 154 -3.48 -5.04 15.03
C VAL A 154 -4.19 -3.74 14.71
N LEU A 155 -3.39 -2.74 14.33
CA LEU A 155 -3.84 -1.37 14.11
C LEU A 155 -3.38 -0.94 12.72
N VAL A 156 -4.26 -0.28 11.99
CA VAL A 156 -3.92 0.38 10.72
C VAL A 156 -4.23 1.85 10.89
N TYR A 157 -3.18 2.68 10.85
CA TYR A 157 -3.31 4.13 10.89
C TYR A 157 -3.01 4.72 9.52
N THR A 158 -3.63 5.86 9.25
CA THR A 158 -3.32 6.67 8.09
C THR A 158 -3.10 8.13 8.49
N TRP A 159 -2.24 8.82 7.76
CA TRP A 159 -2.02 10.27 7.90
C TRP A 159 -1.49 10.84 6.60
N VAL A 160 -1.47 12.16 6.51
CA VAL A 160 -0.94 12.90 5.37
C VAL A 160 0.36 13.60 5.76
N GLU A 161 1.35 13.53 4.90
CA GLU A 161 2.60 14.29 5.06
C GLU A 161 3.08 14.90 3.73
N PRO A 162 3.87 15.98 3.77
CA PRO A 162 4.51 16.52 2.56
C PRO A 162 5.52 15.53 1.99
N ILE A 163 5.52 15.35 0.67
CA ILE A 163 6.57 14.60 -0.02
C ILE A 163 7.87 15.40 0.04
N SER A 164 9.00 14.76 0.36
CA SER A 164 10.29 15.45 0.37
C SER A 164 10.71 15.91 -1.04
N ILE A 165 11.53 16.96 -1.16
CA ILE A 165 12.00 17.45 -2.47
C ILE A 165 12.75 16.34 -3.23
N ARG A 166 13.61 15.60 -2.52
CA ARG A 166 14.35 14.47 -3.08
C ARG A 166 13.41 13.43 -3.65
N GLU A 167 12.39 13.04 -2.90
CA GLU A 167 11.37 12.10 -3.39
C GLU A 167 10.65 12.71 -4.59
N LYS A 168 10.15 13.94 -4.54
CA LYS A 168 9.47 14.56 -5.72
C LYS A 168 10.28 14.43 -7.01
N ASN A 169 11.59 14.62 -6.96
CA ASN A 169 12.46 14.50 -8.14
C ASN A 169 12.58 13.04 -8.59
N LEU A 170 12.92 12.13 -7.67
CA LEU A 170 12.98 10.69 -7.96
C LEU A 170 11.65 10.17 -8.53
N LEU A 171 10.54 10.62 -7.95
CA LEU A 171 9.20 10.22 -8.36
C LEU A 171 8.85 10.70 -9.77
N LYS A 172 9.23 11.94 -10.12
CA LYS A 172 9.02 12.45 -11.48
C LYS A 172 9.79 11.64 -12.52
N GLU A 173 11.05 11.32 -12.23
CA GLU A 173 11.90 10.59 -13.16
C GLU A 173 11.48 9.13 -13.30
N GLU A 174 11.22 8.43 -12.19
CA GLU A 174 10.86 7.01 -12.21
C GLU A 174 9.47 6.76 -12.80
N VAL A 175 8.49 7.61 -12.48
CA VAL A 175 7.12 7.42 -13.01
C VAL A 175 7.08 7.54 -14.54
N LEU A 176 7.92 8.39 -15.12
CA LEU A 176 8.01 8.55 -16.59
C LEU A 176 8.70 7.36 -17.28
N LYS A 177 9.43 6.52 -16.55
CA LYS A 177 10.09 5.33 -17.12
C LYS A 177 9.13 4.14 -17.28
N PHE A 178 7.98 4.15 -16.61
CA PHE A 178 7.00 3.08 -16.75
C PHE A 178 6.29 3.19 -18.10
N ASN A 179 6.54 2.22 -18.97
CA ASN A 179 5.86 2.05 -20.24
C ASN A 179 5.06 0.76 -20.20
N ILE A 180 3.76 0.86 -20.45
CA ILE A 180 2.84 -0.26 -20.50
C ILE A 180 2.31 -0.34 -21.92
N ASN A 181 2.61 -1.44 -22.58
CA ASN A 181 2.09 -1.71 -23.91
C ASN A 181 0.61 -2.11 -23.81
N VAL A 182 -0.21 -1.53 -24.66
CA VAL A 182 -1.63 -1.81 -24.83
C VAL A 182 -1.89 -2.20 -26.27
N VAL A 183 -2.84 -3.10 -26.48
CA VAL A 183 -3.08 -3.71 -27.79
C VAL A 183 -3.79 -2.79 -28.79
N SER A 184 -4.41 -1.70 -28.34
CA SER A 184 -5.09 -0.72 -29.20
C SER A 184 -5.38 0.60 -28.47
N GLU A 185 -5.67 1.67 -29.22
CA GLU A 185 -6.19 2.93 -28.64
C GLU A 185 -7.54 2.74 -27.93
N GLU A 186 -8.37 1.83 -28.42
CA GLU A 186 -9.65 1.54 -27.77
C GLU A 186 -9.43 0.86 -26.41
N ALA A 187 -8.50 -0.10 -26.32
CA ALA A 187 -8.10 -0.67 -25.04
C ALA A 187 -7.54 0.42 -24.11
N LYS A 188 -6.72 1.33 -24.63
CA LYS A 188 -6.16 2.45 -23.88
C LYS A 188 -7.22 3.37 -23.28
N LYS A 189 -8.29 3.68 -24.03
CA LYS A 189 -9.40 4.52 -23.58
C LYS A 189 -10.28 3.85 -22.52
N ASN A 190 -10.33 2.52 -22.53
CA ASN A 190 -11.12 1.71 -21.60
C ASN A 190 -10.35 1.35 -20.31
N ILE A 191 -9.09 1.77 -20.18
CA ILE A 191 -8.32 1.59 -18.94
C ILE A 191 -8.68 2.68 -17.93
N ASP A 192 -9.34 2.28 -16.85
CA ASP A 192 -9.81 3.22 -15.83
C ASP A 192 -8.70 3.72 -14.90
N SER A 193 -7.78 2.81 -14.55
CA SER A 193 -6.69 3.12 -13.66
C SER A 193 -5.56 2.12 -13.83
N VAL A 194 -4.33 2.60 -13.71
CA VAL A 194 -3.14 1.76 -13.70
C VAL A 194 -2.22 2.26 -12.61
N PHE A 195 -1.58 1.32 -11.91
CA PHE A 195 -0.70 1.64 -10.80
C PHE A 195 0.63 0.91 -10.95
N ALA A 196 1.73 1.63 -10.76
CA ALA A 196 3.01 1.01 -10.47
C ALA A 196 3.14 0.85 -8.96
N LEU A 197 3.68 -0.29 -8.52
CA LEU A 197 3.97 -0.54 -7.12
C LEU A 197 5.47 -0.72 -6.97
N TRP A 198 6.06 0.16 -6.16
CA TRP A 198 7.48 0.14 -5.87
C TRP A 198 7.71 -0.36 -4.45
N ILE A 199 8.39 -1.50 -4.32
CA ILE A 199 8.69 -2.13 -3.04
C ILE A 199 10.05 -1.62 -2.57
N ASN A 200 10.05 -0.72 -1.59
CA ASN A 200 11.25 -0.29 -0.90
C ASN A 200 11.66 -1.35 0.10
N LYS A 201 12.87 -1.89 -0.06
CA LYS A 201 13.42 -2.87 0.87
C LYS A 201 13.66 -2.23 2.25
N PRO A 202 13.55 -3.02 3.33
CA PRO A 202 14.00 -2.65 4.67
C PRO A 202 15.39 -1.99 4.67
N THR A 203 15.48 -0.81 5.26
CA THR A 203 16.74 -0.13 5.64
C THR A 203 16.78 0.09 7.16
N ILE A 204 17.97 0.42 7.68
CA ILE A 204 18.15 0.83 9.08
C ILE A 204 17.24 2.01 9.42
N GLU A 205 17.13 3.00 8.53
CA GLU A 205 16.27 4.18 8.70
C GLU A 205 14.79 3.82 8.79
N THR A 206 14.35 2.81 8.02
CA THR A 206 12.96 2.30 8.07
C THR A 206 12.74 1.30 9.20
N GLN A 207 13.69 1.16 10.15
CA GLN A 207 13.64 0.17 11.23
C GLN A 207 13.41 -1.25 10.71
N ASN A 208 14.05 -1.57 9.58
CA ASN A 208 13.95 -2.86 8.90
C ASN A 208 12.55 -3.23 8.40
N GLN A 209 11.74 -2.24 7.98
CA GLN A 209 10.38 -2.51 7.48
C GLN A 209 10.20 -2.02 6.05
N PRO A 210 9.61 -2.85 5.17
CA PRO A 210 9.36 -2.43 3.82
C PRO A 210 8.27 -1.37 3.76
N THR A 211 8.38 -0.52 2.75
CA THR A 211 7.30 0.39 2.34
C THR A 211 6.97 0.15 0.88
N ILE A 212 5.69 0.07 0.55
CA ILE A 212 5.24 0.00 -0.84
C ILE A 212 4.73 1.38 -1.24
N THR A 213 5.41 2.00 -2.19
CA THR A 213 4.94 3.24 -2.80
C THR A 213 4.07 2.91 -4.01
N ILE A 214 2.90 3.52 -4.08
CA ILE A 214 1.89 3.27 -5.12
C ILE A 214 1.80 4.49 -6.00
N TYR A 215 2.17 4.35 -7.27
CA TYR A 215 2.12 5.44 -8.24
C TYR A 215 0.93 5.25 -9.17
N PRO A 216 -0.04 6.18 -9.20
CA PRO A 216 -1.03 6.20 -10.26
C PRO A 216 -0.34 6.57 -11.58
N LEU A 217 -0.33 5.63 -12.52
CA LEU A 217 0.15 5.86 -13.88
C LEU A 217 -0.93 6.57 -14.70
N ARG A 218 -0.51 7.24 -15.77
CA ARG A 218 -1.36 8.09 -16.62
C ARG A 218 -1.34 7.64 -18.06
N TYR A 219 -2.13 8.32 -18.90
CA TYR A 219 -2.25 8.04 -20.34
C TYR A 219 -0.90 8.03 -21.06
N ILE A 220 0.02 8.91 -20.64
CA ILE A 220 1.38 8.99 -21.18
C ILE A 220 2.20 7.71 -20.97
N ASN A 221 1.87 6.92 -19.95
CA ASN A 221 2.54 5.65 -19.66
C ASN A 221 1.99 4.49 -20.50
N LEU A 222 0.93 4.69 -21.30
CA LEU A 222 0.28 3.65 -22.08
C LEU A 222 0.65 3.82 -23.57
N HIS A 223 1.30 2.82 -24.16
CA HIS A 223 1.80 2.84 -25.53
C HIS A 223 1.15 1.75 -26.36
N ILE A 224 0.77 2.03 -27.61
CA ILE A 224 0.23 0.98 -28.48
C ILE A 224 1.38 0.08 -28.93
N GLU A 225 1.22 -1.24 -28.77
CA GLU A 225 2.14 -2.22 -29.35
C GLU A 225 2.08 -2.12 -30.88
N LYS A 226 3.23 -1.90 -31.52
CA LYS A 226 3.34 -1.79 -32.99
C LYS A 226 3.50 -3.15 -33.63
#